data_AF-A0A382NES7-F1
#
_entry.id   AF-A0A382NES7-F1
#
_cell.length_a   1.000
_cell.length_b   1.000
_cell.length_c   1.000
_cell.angle_alpha   90.00
_cell.angle_beta   90.00
_cell.angle_gamma   90.00
#
_symmetry.space_group_name_H-M   'P 1'
#
loop_
_entity.id
_entity.type
_entity.pdbx_description
1 polymer ?
#
loop_
_entity_poly.entity_id
_entity_poly.type
_entity_poly.pdbx_seq_one_letter_code
_entity_poly.pdbx_strand_id
1 'polypeptide(L)'
;QKTALAINKFLTGEEGCVMAFPTKTKDAITQKLEEAEKQHLVVKIEPHTREVLRIESGIPSFGIDMDEKNILPETGLEHSSVSYNKGCYIGQEVIARIKTYGAPNFALMGLIIEGDTLPIMDSEIKLESKKIGIIKSSIFSYTLQKNISLAYIQKDHRSPDVDLNVTIEDDHYKVKTCLLPFYQPQTRKDHSKRLHDKALMLYKRQDNLDQPVALLREAIELDPKNAAAYEALGVFLSKQNKLDEAIALMKRLVEIDPDEIMAHTNLSVYYMQQGRIEDAELEKGEATALQFEKAIAENMTKKKTQDRAQQDLAEREQKISMFKQVLEIDPIDQVANFGLGSVYFDLERYNEALPPLKTVVQEYKDYSA
;
A
#
# COMPACT_ATOMS: atom_id res chain seq x y z
N GLN A 1 -16.30 -34.16 17.58
CA GLN A 1 -15.66 -32.87 17.24
C GLN A 1 -15.20 -32.92 15.78
N LYS A 2 -15.82 -32.16 14.88
CA LYS A 2 -15.32 -31.99 13.50
C LYS A 2 -14.41 -30.77 13.52
N THR A 3 -13.13 -30.97 13.80
CA THR A 3 -12.13 -29.90 13.82
C THR A 3 -11.68 -29.64 12.39
N ALA A 4 -12.11 -28.51 11.83
CA ALA A 4 -11.50 -27.92 10.64
C ALA A 4 -10.47 -26.88 11.10
N LEU A 5 -9.32 -26.82 10.43
CA LEU A 5 -8.34 -25.77 10.61
C LEU A 5 -8.63 -24.67 9.59
N ALA A 6 -8.98 -23.48 10.06
CA ALA A 6 -9.09 -22.30 9.22
C ALA A 6 -7.75 -21.56 9.23
N ILE A 7 -7.11 -21.45 8.07
CA ILE A 7 -5.85 -20.72 7.87
C ILE A 7 -6.20 -19.39 7.22
N ASN A 8 -5.90 -18.28 7.88
CA ASN A 8 -6.09 -16.94 7.32
C ASN A 8 -5.03 -16.68 6.23
N LYS A 9 -5.34 -17.10 4.99
CA LYS A 9 -4.48 -16.98 3.82
C LYS A 9 -5.35 -16.82 2.57
N PHE A 10 -4.98 -15.87 1.73
CA PHE A 10 -5.71 -15.52 0.51
C PHE A 10 -5.03 -16.13 -0.70
N LEU A 11 -5.82 -16.72 -1.62
CA LEU A 11 -5.33 -17.34 -2.87
C LEU A 11 -5.81 -16.59 -4.12
N THR A 12 -6.68 -15.60 -3.94
CA THR A 12 -7.39 -14.85 -4.98
C THR A 12 -7.26 -13.34 -4.76
N GLY A 13 -6.35 -12.92 -3.87
CA GLY A 13 -6.25 -11.55 -3.35
C GLY A 13 -7.33 -11.20 -2.33
N GLU A 14 -8.56 -11.65 -2.54
CA GLU A 14 -9.68 -11.39 -1.63
C GLU A 14 -9.51 -11.97 -0.23
N GLU A 15 -10.08 -11.27 0.75
CA GLU A 15 -10.15 -11.77 2.13
C GLU A 15 -10.90 -13.11 2.20
N GLY A 16 -10.32 -14.07 2.90
CA GLY A 16 -10.82 -15.42 3.00
C GLY A 16 -9.92 -16.33 3.84
N CYS A 17 -10.28 -17.59 3.93
CA CYS A 17 -9.48 -18.58 4.62
C CYS A 17 -9.37 -19.87 3.82
N VAL A 18 -8.25 -20.58 4.01
CA VAL A 18 -8.10 -21.95 3.56
C VAL A 18 -8.57 -22.86 4.69
N MET A 19 -9.65 -23.59 4.44
CA MET A 19 -10.16 -24.60 5.37
C MET A 19 -9.54 -25.96 5.08
N ALA A 20 -8.80 -26.50 6.03
CA ALA A 20 -8.28 -27.86 5.99
C ALA A 20 -9.07 -28.76 6.94
N PHE A 21 -9.55 -29.90 6.45
CA PHE A 21 -10.36 -30.84 7.22
C PHE A 21 -10.13 -32.28 6.77
N PRO A 22 -10.38 -33.29 7.63
CA PRO A 22 -10.24 -34.70 7.26
C PRO A 22 -11.16 -35.10 6.10
N THR A 23 -10.68 -35.95 5.19
CA THR A 23 -11.46 -36.41 4.01
C THR A 23 -12.82 -36.99 4.38
N LYS A 24 -12.92 -37.72 5.52
CA LYS A 24 -14.18 -38.26 6.06
C LYS A 24 -15.26 -37.22 6.38
N THR A 25 -14.90 -35.94 6.45
CA THR A 25 -15.83 -34.83 6.69
C THR A 25 -16.18 -34.03 5.45
N LYS A 26 -15.61 -34.37 4.29
CA LYS A 26 -15.79 -33.66 3.02
C LYS A 26 -17.26 -33.51 2.65
N ASP A 27 -18.00 -34.60 2.58
CA ASP A 27 -19.41 -34.59 2.13
C ASP A 27 -20.29 -33.71 3.04
N ALA A 28 -20.06 -33.80 4.35
CA ALA A 28 -20.80 -32.98 5.32
C ALA A 28 -20.48 -31.48 5.23
N ILE A 29 -19.26 -31.11 4.82
CA ILE A 29 -18.86 -29.71 4.62
C ILE A 29 -19.38 -29.21 3.28
N THR A 30 -19.27 -30.02 2.22
CA THR A 30 -19.82 -29.71 0.90
C THR A 30 -21.32 -29.46 0.99
N GLN A 31 -22.07 -30.31 1.69
CA GLN A 31 -23.51 -30.11 1.88
C GLN A 31 -23.82 -28.77 2.58
N LYS A 32 -23.06 -28.39 3.61
CA LYS A 32 -23.24 -27.09 4.30
C LYS A 32 -22.95 -25.91 3.38
N LEU A 33 -21.94 -26.02 2.52
CA LEU A 33 -21.60 -24.97 1.55
C LEU A 33 -22.70 -24.86 0.48
N GLU A 34 -23.26 -25.98 0.01
CA GLU A 34 -24.40 -25.99 -0.92
C GLU A 34 -25.67 -25.40 -0.29
N GLU A 35 -25.93 -25.65 0.99
CA GLU A 35 -27.04 -25.02 1.73
C GLU A 35 -26.84 -23.51 1.87
N ALA A 36 -25.62 -23.06 2.18
CA ALA A 36 -25.28 -21.64 2.24
C ALA A 36 -25.36 -20.96 0.85
N GLU A 37 -25.00 -21.68 -0.21
CA GLU A 37 -25.13 -21.21 -1.59
C GLU A 37 -26.60 -21.01 -1.99
N LYS A 38 -27.50 -21.91 -1.60
CA LYS A 38 -28.96 -21.73 -1.80
C LYS A 38 -29.51 -20.49 -1.09
N GLN A 39 -28.91 -20.12 0.04
CA GLN A 39 -29.23 -18.90 0.79
C GLN A 39 -28.52 -17.66 0.23
N HIS A 40 -27.78 -17.79 -0.89
CA HIS A 40 -27.00 -16.72 -1.53
C HIS A 40 -25.95 -16.10 -0.59
N LEU A 41 -25.51 -16.82 0.43
CA LEU A 41 -24.47 -16.38 1.36
C LEU A 41 -23.06 -16.62 0.80
N VAL A 42 -22.92 -17.60 -0.07
CA VAL A 42 -21.67 -17.95 -0.77
C VAL A 42 -21.99 -18.33 -2.21
N VAL A 43 -21.01 -18.25 -3.10
CA VAL A 43 -21.14 -18.71 -4.48
C VAL A 43 -19.94 -19.59 -4.81
N LYS A 44 -20.18 -20.76 -5.39
CA LYS A 44 -19.10 -21.62 -5.88
C LYS A 44 -18.51 -21.01 -7.14
N ILE A 45 -17.20 -20.74 -7.12
CA ILE A 45 -16.46 -20.23 -8.28
C ILE A 45 -15.81 -21.37 -9.07
N GLU A 46 -15.77 -21.22 -10.39
CA GLU A 46 -15.08 -22.16 -11.27
C GLU A 46 -13.54 -21.97 -11.21
N PRO A 47 -12.76 -23.00 -11.58
CA PRO A 47 -11.29 -22.88 -11.64
C PRO A 47 -10.80 -21.71 -12.50
N HIS A 48 -11.49 -21.42 -13.61
CA HIS A 48 -11.17 -20.28 -14.48
C HIS A 48 -11.37 -18.94 -13.76
N THR A 49 -12.50 -18.75 -13.07
CA THR A 49 -12.75 -17.54 -12.26
C THR A 49 -11.70 -17.37 -11.17
N ARG A 50 -11.31 -18.46 -10.51
CA ARG A 50 -10.23 -18.42 -9.51
C ARG A 50 -8.90 -17.97 -10.13
N GLU A 51 -8.63 -18.40 -11.35
CA GLU A 51 -7.42 -18.02 -12.09
C GLU A 51 -7.41 -16.53 -12.46
N VAL A 52 -8.55 -16.00 -12.90
CA VAL A 52 -8.73 -14.55 -13.12
C VAL A 52 -8.37 -13.78 -11.85
N LEU A 53 -8.97 -14.14 -10.71
CA LEU A 53 -8.74 -13.43 -9.44
C LEU A 53 -7.27 -13.51 -8.98
N ARG A 54 -6.63 -14.67 -9.17
CA ARG A 54 -5.20 -14.86 -8.87
C ARG A 54 -4.33 -13.91 -9.69
N ILE A 55 -4.56 -13.85 -11.01
CA ILE A 55 -3.77 -13.04 -11.93
C ILE A 55 -4.04 -11.55 -11.70
N GLU A 56 -5.30 -11.12 -11.53
CA GLU A 56 -5.66 -9.74 -11.17
C GLU A 56 -4.93 -9.29 -9.88
N SER A 57 -4.81 -10.20 -8.92
CA SER A 57 -4.10 -9.98 -7.66
C SER A 57 -2.58 -10.11 -7.76
N GLY A 58 -2.04 -10.34 -8.95
CA GLY A 58 -0.60 -10.45 -9.19
C GLY A 58 0.08 -11.59 -8.42
N ILE A 59 -0.64 -12.66 -8.07
CA ILE A 59 -0.11 -13.77 -7.28
C ILE A 59 0.53 -14.80 -8.23
N PRO A 60 1.87 -14.96 -8.28
CA PRO A 60 2.51 -15.94 -9.15
C PRO A 60 2.26 -17.38 -8.67
N SER A 61 2.13 -18.31 -9.62
CA SER A 61 1.98 -19.75 -9.36
C SER A 61 3.24 -20.53 -9.71
N PHE A 62 3.69 -21.41 -8.80
CA PHE A 62 4.82 -22.31 -9.06
C PHE A 62 4.44 -23.37 -10.11
N GLY A 63 5.34 -23.61 -11.07
CA GLY A 63 5.13 -24.50 -12.21
C GLY A 63 4.37 -23.86 -13.40
N ILE A 64 3.84 -22.64 -13.22
CA ILE A 64 3.22 -21.85 -14.29
C ILE A 64 4.02 -20.58 -14.50
N ASP A 65 3.98 -19.67 -13.53
CA ASP A 65 4.62 -18.35 -13.63
C ASP A 65 6.08 -18.38 -13.20
N MET A 66 6.45 -19.26 -12.27
CA MET A 66 7.81 -19.40 -11.78
C MET A 66 8.20 -20.87 -11.61
N ASP A 67 9.48 -21.17 -11.76
CA ASP A 67 10.04 -22.51 -11.57
C ASP A 67 11.37 -22.46 -10.78
N GLU A 68 12.11 -23.57 -10.76
CA GLU A 68 13.39 -23.70 -10.05
C GLU A 68 14.51 -22.81 -10.61
N LYS A 69 14.35 -22.24 -11.81
CA LYS A 69 15.33 -21.37 -12.46
C LYS A 69 15.15 -19.91 -12.02
N ASN A 70 13.97 -19.55 -11.52
CA ASN A 70 13.71 -18.21 -11.04
C ASN A 70 14.26 -18.01 -9.63
N ILE A 71 14.86 -16.85 -9.41
CA ILE A 71 15.24 -16.41 -8.07
C ILE A 71 14.14 -15.53 -7.46
N LEU A 72 13.99 -15.55 -6.13
CA LEU A 72 12.90 -14.83 -5.47
C LEU A 72 12.80 -13.33 -5.80
N PRO A 73 13.90 -12.56 -5.94
CA PRO A 73 13.84 -11.16 -6.38
C PRO A 73 13.20 -10.97 -7.76
N GLU A 74 13.30 -11.94 -8.68
CA GLU A 74 12.64 -11.88 -9.98
C GLU A 74 11.12 -12.01 -9.85
N THR A 75 10.64 -12.82 -8.91
CA THR A 75 9.22 -13.14 -8.75
C THR A 75 8.42 -12.07 -7.99
N GLY A 76 9.10 -11.11 -7.35
CA GLY A 76 8.47 -10.14 -6.44
C GLY A 76 8.13 -10.70 -5.04
N LEU A 77 8.39 -11.99 -4.78
CA LEU A 77 8.09 -12.63 -3.48
C LEU A 77 9.15 -12.39 -2.40
N GLU A 78 10.22 -11.67 -2.73
CA GLU A 78 11.33 -11.40 -1.82
C GLU A 78 10.86 -10.81 -0.48
N HIS A 79 10.03 -9.76 -0.52
CA HIS A 79 9.60 -9.03 0.68
C HIS A 79 8.74 -9.86 1.64
N SER A 80 8.02 -10.86 1.13
CA SER A 80 7.11 -11.68 1.92
C SER A 80 7.72 -13.00 2.36
N SER A 81 8.67 -13.53 1.58
CA SER A 81 9.16 -14.91 1.72
C SER A 81 10.61 -15.00 2.19
N VAL A 82 11.37 -13.90 2.09
CA VAL A 82 12.78 -13.85 2.49
C VAL A 82 12.93 -13.10 3.81
N SER A 83 13.55 -13.76 4.79
CA SER A 83 14.07 -13.07 5.97
C SER A 83 15.56 -12.88 5.83
N TYR A 84 16.00 -11.63 5.90
CA TYR A 84 17.41 -11.24 5.90
C TYR A 84 18.08 -11.33 7.27
N ASN A 85 17.25 -11.45 8.31
CA ASN A 85 17.71 -11.42 9.70
C ASN A 85 17.64 -12.81 10.36
N LYS A 86 17.06 -13.82 9.68
CA LYS A 86 17.16 -15.20 10.14
C LYS A 86 18.57 -15.74 9.87
N GLY A 87 18.98 -16.75 10.64
CA GLY A 87 20.26 -17.44 10.44
C GLY A 87 20.38 -18.10 9.06
N CYS A 88 21.53 -18.74 8.80
CA CYS A 88 21.91 -19.24 7.47
C CYS A 88 20.84 -20.14 6.81
N TYR A 89 20.52 -19.87 5.55
CA TYR A 89 19.67 -20.71 4.71
C TYR A 89 20.20 -20.85 3.28
N ILE A 90 19.77 -21.91 2.60
CA ILE A 90 20.19 -22.21 1.22
C ILE A 90 19.81 -21.05 0.29
N GLY A 91 20.77 -20.59 -0.51
CA GLY A 91 20.57 -19.49 -1.48
C GLY A 91 20.68 -18.07 -0.90
N GLN A 92 20.91 -17.91 0.40
CA GLN A 92 20.99 -16.59 1.05
C GLN A 92 22.03 -15.66 0.44
N GLU A 93 23.22 -16.16 0.10
CA GLU A 93 24.29 -15.32 -0.47
C GLU A 93 23.90 -14.71 -1.82
N VAL A 94 23.20 -15.48 -2.66
CA VAL A 94 22.74 -15.02 -3.99
C VAL A 94 21.73 -13.89 -3.81
N ILE A 95 20.75 -14.08 -2.93
CA ILE A 95 19.71 -13.09 -2.65
C ILE A 95 20.31 -11.83 -2.01
N ALA A 96 21.21 -11.98 -1.02
CA ALA A 96 21.86 -10.87 -0.36
C ALA A 96 22.74 -10.04 -1.32
N ARG A 97 23.49 -10.69 -2.22
CA ARG A 97 24.28 -10.00 -3.25
C ARG A 97 23.41 -9.16 -4.18
N ILE A 98 22.28 -9.71 -4.63
CA ILE A 98 21.37 -8.96 -5.51
C ILE A 98 20.82 -7.74 -4.80
N LYS A 99 20.37 -7.88 -3.55
CA LYS A 99 19.87 -6.76 -2.74
C LYS A 99 20.89 -5.63 -2.57
N THR A 100 22.17 -5.97 -2.36
CA THR A 100 23.23 -4.98 -2.09
C THR A 100 23.79 -4.36 -3.37
N TYR A 101 23.94 -5.14 -4.44
CA TYR A 101 24.76 -4.74 -5.59
C TYR A 101 23.99 -4.61 -6.90
N GLY A 102 22.69 -4.88 -6.95
CA GLY A 102 21.98 -4.78 -8.22
C GLY A 102 20.47 -4.95 -8.17
N ALA A 103 19.93 -5.25 -9.34
CA ALA A 103 18.54 -5.61 -9.52
C ALA A 103 18.49 -6.74 -10.55
N PRO A 104 17.53 -7.66 -10.47
CA PRO A 104 17.50 -8.80 -11.37
C PRO A 104 17.30 -8.31 -12.82
N ASN A 105 17.92 -9.02 -13.78
CA ASN A 105 17.87 -8.63 -15.19
C ASN A 105 16.45 -8.72 -15.75
N PHE A 106 15.68 -9.71 -15.32
CA PHE A 106 14.25 -9.82 -15.57
C PHE A 106 13.49 -9.71 -14.25
N ALA A 107 12.29 -9.16 -14.26
CA ALA A 107 11.40 -9.23 -13.10
C ALA A 107 9.96 -9.41 -13.56
N LEU A 108 9.17 -10.08 -12.73
CA LEU A 108 7.76 -10.30 -12.94
C LEU A 108 7.03 -8.95 -12.85
N MET A 109 6.32 -8.62 -13.92
CA MET A 109 5.56 -7.39 -14.10
C MET A 109 4.17 -7.74 -14.61
N GLY A 110 3.24 -6.79 -14.44
CA GLY A 110 1.96 -6.83 -15.11
C GLY A 110 2.02 -6.13 -16.47
N LEU A 111 1.30 -6.67 -17.44
CA LEU A 111 1.01 -6.04 -18.72
C LEU A 111 -0.49 -5.88 -18.88
N ILE A 112 -0.94 -4.67 -19.18
CA ILE A 112 -2.30 -4.37 -19.61
C ILE A 112 -2.30 -4.28 -21.13
N ILE A 113 -3.14 -5.07 -21.79
CA ILE A 113 -3.09 -5.28 -23.24
C ILE A 113 -4.33 -4.67 -23.86
N GLU A 114 -4.12 -3.85 -24.89
CA GLU A 114 -5.20 -3.31 -25.71
C GLU A 114 -5.62 -4.32 -26.79
N GLY A 115 -6.93 -4.46 -27.01
CA GLY A 115 -7.52 -5.37 -27.98
C GLY A 115 -8.13 -6.62 -27.36
N ASP A 116 -8.74 -7.46 -28.20
CA ASP A 116 -9.55 -8.60 -27.77
C ASP A 116 -8.78 -9.93 -27.76
N THR A 117 -7.59 -9.96 -28.37
CA THR A 117 -6.75 -11.17 -28.44
C THR A 117 -5.85 -11.29 -27.21
N LEU A 118 -5.80 -12.50 -26.63
CA LEU A 118 -4.90 -12.83 -25.54
C LEU A 118 -3.57 -13.35 -26.10
N PRO A 119 -2.41 -12.88 -25.59
CA PRO A 119 -1.14 -13.47 -25.92
C PRO A 119 -1.06 -14.94 -25.52
N ILE A 120 -0.25 -15.68 -26.27
CA ILE A 120 0.00 -17.10 -26.01
C ILE A 120 0.98 -17.21 -24.83
N MET A 121 0.73 -18.15 -23.91
CA MET A 121 1.65 -18.41 -22.79
C MET A 121 3.03 -18.87 -23.29
N ASP A 122 4.08 -18.50 -22.55
CA ASP A 122 5.49 -18.81 -22.85
C ASP A 122 6.05 -18.21 -24.15
N SER A 123 5.31 -17.31 -24.79
CA SER A 123 5.76 -16.56 -25.97
C SER A 123 6.75 -15.45 -25.61
N GLU A 124 7.65 -15.14 -26.55
CA GLU A 124 8.62 -14.06 -26.40
C GLU A 124 8.01 -12.70 -26.72
N ILE A 125 8.25 -11.72 -25.85
CA ILE A 125 7.89 -10.33 -26.09
C ILE A 125 9.08 -9.66 -26.77
N LYS A 126 8.86 -9.15 -27.98
CA LYS A 126 9.89 -8.49 -28.79
C LYS A 126 9.55 -7.02 -29.02
N LEU A 127 10.56 -6.16 -28.88
CA LEU A 127 10.51 -4.75 -29.28
C LEU A 127 11.54 -4.56 -30.39
N GLU A 128 11.11 -4.12 -31.56
CA GLU A 128 11.99 -3.90 -32.73
C GLU A 128 12.91 -5.11 -33.03
N SER A 129 12.37 -6.33 -32.89
CA SER A 129 13.06 -7.63 -33.03
C SER A 129 13.94 -8.09 -31.86
N LYS A 130 14.17 -7.26 -30.83
CA LYS A 130 14.91 -7.66 -29.63
C LYS A 130 13.98 -8.24 -28.58
N LYS A 131 14.34 -9.39 -27.99
CA LYS A 131 13.62 -9.97 -26.85
C LYS A 131 13.74 -9.07 -25.62
N ILE A 132 12.59 -8.62 -25.11
CA ILE A 132 12.47 -7.80 -23.90
C ILE A 132 11.74 -8.50 -22.75
N GLY A 133 11.10 -9.65 -23.02
CA GLY A 133 10.39 -10.39 -22.00
C GLY A 133 9.79 -11.71 -22.47
N ILE A 134 9.05 -12.36 -21.57
CA ILE A 134 8.34 -13.63 -21.79
C ILE A 134 6.99 -13.57 -21.09
N ILE A 135 5.91 -13.92 -21.81
CA ILE A 135 4.56 -14.05 -21.26
C ILE A 135 4.47 -15.32 -20.42
N LYS A 136 3.85 -15.24 -19.23
CA LYS A 136 3.67 -16.39 -18.33
C LYS A 136 2.22 -16.79 -18.17
N SER A 137 1.35 -15.85 -17.79
CA SER A 137 -0.09 -16.08 -17.67
C SER A 137 -0.84 -14.94 -18.34
N SER A 138 -1.93 -15.24 -19.06
CA SER A 138 -2.74 -14.26 -19.78
C SER A 138 -4.22 -14.52 -19.54
N ILE A 139 -4.98 -13.48 -19.22
CA ILE A 139 -6.41 -13.59 -18.91
C ILE A 139 -7.16 -12.28 -19.23
N PHE A 140 -8.46 -12.36 -19.49
CA PHE A 140 -9.31 -11.18 -19.52
C PHE A 140 -9.69 -10.78 -18.09
N SER A 141 -9.37 -9.54 -17.70
CA SER A 141 -9.78 -8.95 -16.42
C SER A 141 -11.17 -8.36 -16.54
N TYR A 142 -12.12 -8.92 -15.78
CA TYR A 142 -13.46 -8.35 -15.67
C TYR A 142 -13.46 -7.07 -14.82
N THR A 143 -12.52 -6.92 -13.90
CA THR A 143 -12.41 -5.72 -13.07
C THR A 143 -11.93 -4.51 -13.87
N LEU A 144 -10.92 -4.70 -14.72
CA LEU A 144 -10.35 -3.64 -15.55
C LEU A 144 -11.00 -3.53 -16.95
N GLN A 145 -11.82 -4.52 -17.34
CA GLN A 145 -12.39 -4.65 -18.69
C GLN A 145 -11.30 -4.64 -19.78
N LYS A 146 -10.19 -5.35 -19.51
CA LYS A 146 -9.01 -5.41 -20.38
C LYS A 146 -8.33 -6.77 -20.31
N ASN A 147 -7.62 -7.14 -21.36
CA ASN A 147 -6.69 -8.26 -21.31
C ASN A 147 -5.48 -7.90 -20.45
N ILE A 148 -5.07 -8.81 -19.56
CA ILE A 148 -3.92 -8.63 -18.67
C ILE A 148 -3.00 -9.84 -18.75
N SER A 149 -1.71 -9.65 -18.47
CA SER A 149 -0.75 -10.74 -18.46
C SER A 149 0.37 -10.56 -17.44
N LEU A 150 0.72 -11.65 -16.75
CA LEU A 150 1.96 -11.75 -15.99
C LEU A 150 3.10 -12.04 -16.96
N ALA A 151 4.17 -11.26 -16.88
CA ALA A 151 5.32 -11.42 -17.76
C ALA A 151 6.62 -11.08 -17.05
N TYR A 152 7.70 -11.79 -17.40
CA TYR A 152 9.04 -11.37 -16.99
C TYR A 152 9.56 -10.34 -17.98
N ILE A 153 9.83 -9.12 -17.51
CA ILE A 153 10.28 -8.00 -18.33
C ILE A 153 11.71 -7.60 -17.95
N GLN A 154 12.51 -7.30 -18.97
CA GLN A 154 13.89 -6.87 -18.80
C GLN A 154 13.98 -5.53 -18.06
N LYS A 155 15.05 -5.36 -17.26
CA LYS A 155 15.31 -4.19 -16.40
C LYS A 155 15.12 -2.84 -17.10
N ASP A 156 15.52 -2.72 -18.36
CA ASP A 156 15.47 -1.46 -19.11
C ASP A 156 14.05 -1.10 -19.60
N HIS A 157 13.11 -2.05 -19.54
CA HIS A 157 11.75 -1.91 -20.07
C HIS A 157 10.66 -2.13 -19.02
N ARG A 158 11.02 -2.28 -17.74
CA ARG A 158 10.09 -2.60 -16.64
C ARG A 158 9.64 -1.39 -15.81
N SER A 159 9.88 -0.17 -16.27
CA SER A 159 9.29 1.02 -15.63
C SER A 159 7.77 0.92 -15.70
N PRO A 160 7.01 1.20 -14.63
CA PRO A 160 5.56 1.15 -14.66
C PRO A 160 4.97 2.27 -15.51
N ASP A 161 3.75 2.04 -15.99
CA ASP A 161 2.94 2.97 -16.78
C ASP A 161 3.56 3.39 -18.11
N VAL A 162 4.38 2.53 -18.72
CA VAL A 162 4.98 2.74 -20.03
C VAL A 162 4.20 1.99 -21.10
N ASP A 163 3.77 2.70 -22.13
CA ASP A 163 3.17 2.10 -23.33
C ASP A 163 4.27 1.57 -24.27
N LEU A 164 4.12 0.33 -24.71
CA LEU A 164 5.02 -0.36 -25.61
C LEU A 164 4.22 -0.98 -26.75
N ASN A 165 4.74 -0.86 -27.97
CA ASN A 165 4.25 -1.61 -29.13
C ASN A 165 5.18 -2.82 -29.31
N VAL A 166 4.67 -4.01 -29.02
CA VAL A 166 5.45 -5.23 -28.97
C VAL A 166 4.93 -6.24 -29.97
N THR A 167 5.83 -7.09 -30.46
CA THR A 167 5.47 -8.28 -31.23
C THR A 167 5.55 -9.48 -30.30
N ILE A 168 4.49 -10.27 -30.26
CA ILE A 168 4.41 -11.52 -29.50
C ILE A 168 4.00 -12.61 -30.50
N GLU A 169 4.87 -13.59 -30.71
CA GLU A 169 4.82 -14.49 -31.87
C GLU A 169 4.79 -13.69 -33.19
N ASP A 170 3.68 -13.73 -33.93
CA ASP A 170 3.47 -13.02 -35.19
C ASP A 170 2.50 -11.82 -35.06
N ASP A 171 1.92 -11.61 -33.88
CA ASP A 171 0.91 -10.59 -33.63
C ASP A 171 1.50 -9.34 -32.98
N HIS A 172 0.91 -8.19 -33.30
CA HIS A 172 1.32 -6.90 -32.76
C HIS A 172 0.36 -6.46 -31.65
N TYR A 173 0.91 -6.20 -30.47
CA TYR A 173 0.16 -5.78 -29.29
C TYR A 173 0.61 -4.41 -28.84
N LYS A 174 -0.36 -3.57 -28.46
CA LYS A 174 -0.10 -2.38 -27.66
C LYS A 174 -0.32 -2.74 -26.20
N VAL A 175 0.76 -2.70 -25.43
CA VAL A 175 0.78 -3.10 -24.02
C VAL A 175 1.23 -1.95 -23.15
N LYS A 176 0.68 -1.88 -21.93
CA LYS A 176 1.12 -0.95 -20.89
C LYS A 176 1.70 -1.74 -19.73
N THR A 177 2.92 -1.43 -19.33
CA THR A 177 3.54 -2.04 -18.15
C THR A 177 2.89 -1.52 -16.86
N CYS A 178 2.76 -2.38 -15.84
CA CYS A 178 2.30 -1.96 -14.52
C CYS A 178 2.97 -2.79 -13.42
N LEU A 179 3.07 -2.19 -12.22
CA LEU A 179 3.42 -2.95 -11.02
C LEU A 179 2.27 -3.89 -10.65
N LEU A 180 2.61 -5.02 -10.04
CA LEU A 180 1.63 -5.93 -9.46
C LEU A 180 1.26 -5.50 -8.04
N PRO A 181 0.00 -5.71 -7.61
CA PRO A 181 -1.09 -6.36 -8.34
C PRO A 181 -1.79 -5.42 -9.35
N PHE A 182 -2.50 -5.96 -10.35
CA PHE A 182 -3.33 -5.16 -11.27
C PHE A 182 -4.53 -4.55 -10.56
N TYR A 183 -5.02 -5.27 -9.57
CA TYR A 183 -6.14 -4.92 -8.73
C TYR A 183 -5.74 -5.13 -7.28
N GLN A 184 -5.98 -4.13 -6.43
CA GLN A 184 -5.84 -4.30 -4.99
C GLN A 184 -7.16 -4.81 -4.41
N PRO A 185 -7.13 -5.96 -3.70
CA PRO A 185 -8.30 -6.51 -3.03
C PRO A 185 -8.87 -5.49 -2.06
N GLN A 186 -10.19 -5.36 -2.06
CA GLN A 186 -10.86 -4.48 -1.12
C GLN A 186 -10.92 -5.18 0.23
N THR A 187 -10.14 -4.69 1.19
CA THR A 187 -10.19 -5.25 2.54
C THR A 187 -11.55 -4.95 3.17
N ARG A 188 -11.93 -5.69 4.22
CA ARG A 188 -13.13 -5.36 5.02
C ARG A 188 -13.07 -3.91 5.53
N LYS A 189 -11.88 -3.41 5.81
CA LYS A 189 -11.65 -2.00 6.20
C LYS A 189 -11.92 -1.04 5.05
N ASP A 190 -11.46 -1.35 3.84
CA ASP A 190 -11.73 -0.53 2.65
C ASP A 190 -13.21 -0.54 2.30
N HIS A 191 -13.87 -1.68 2.46
CA HIS A 191 -15.31 -1.79 2.27
C HIS A 191 -16.06 -0.97 3.33
N SER A 192 -15.70 -1.10 4.61
CA SER A 192 -16.23 -0.29 5.70
C SER A 192 -16.08 1.21 5.41
N LYS A 193 -14.88 1.64 5.00
CA LYS A 193 -14.61 3.03 4.62
C LYS A 193 -15.49 3.50 3.46
N ARG A 194 -15.68 2.68 2.43
CA ARG A 194 -16.55 3.03 1.29
C ARG A 194 -18.01 3.14 1.70
N LEU A 195 -18.51 2.23 2.55
CA LEU A 195 -19.87 2.32 3.05
C LEU A 195 -20.07 3.59 3.88
N HIS A 196 -19.08 3.96 4.70
CA HIS A 196 -19.04 5.25 5.39
C HIS A 196 -19.08 6.44 4.41
N ASP A 197 -18.20 6.47 3.41
CA ASP A 197 -18.16 7.56 2.41
C ASP A 197 -19.49 7.67 1.64
N LYS A 198 -20.07 6.53 1.26
CA LYS A 198 -21.38 6.45 0.61
C LYS A 198 -22.49 6.97 1.51
N ALA A 199 -22.47 6.64 2.80
CA ALA A 199 -23.43 7.16 3.77
C ALA A 199 -23.32 8.69 3.90
N LEU A 200 -22.10 9.25 3.97
CA LEU A 200 -21.88 10.69 4.00
C LEU A 200 -22.36 11.38 2.71
N MET A 201 -22.15 10.75 1.56
CA MET A 201 -22.60 11.25 0.26
C MET A 201 -24.13 11.30 0.16
N LEU A 202 -24.82 10.23 0.58
CA LEU A 202 -26.29 10.20 0.61
C LEU A 202 -26.85 11.22 1.60
N TYR A 203 -26.22 11.35 2.77
CA TYR A 203 -26.61 12.36 3.75
C TYR A 203 -26.47 13.80 3.22
N LYS A 204 -25.37 14.12 2.51
CA LYS A 204 -25.18 15.44 1.89
C LYS A 204 -26.23 15.77 0.83
N ARG A 205 -26.78 14.75 0.16
CA ARG A 205 -27.88 14.90 -0.80
C ARG A 205 -29.24 15.15 -0.13
N GLN A 206 -29.28 15.26 1.20
CA GLN A 206 -30.47 15.38 2.04
C GLN A 206 -31.48 14.25 1.79
N ASP A 207 -30.94 13.06 1.52
CA ASP A 207 -31.75 11.85 1.41
C ASP A 207 -32.23 11.39 2.79
N ASN A 208 -33.22 10.51 2.82
CA ASN A 208 -33.71 9.88 4.06
C ASN A 208 -32.53 9.29 4.87
N LEU A 209 -32.43 9.63 6.17
CA LEU A 209 -31.38 9.17 7.08
C LEU A 209 -31.36 7.64 7.31
N ASP A 210 -32.43 6.93 6.97
CA ASP A 210 -32.51 5.47 7.17
C ASP A 210 -31.44 4.70 6.37
N GLN A 211 -31.20 5.07 5.12
CA GLN A 211 -30.22 4.39 4.28
C GLN A 211 -28.77 4.68 4.70
N PRO A 212 -28.35 5.93 4.95
CA PRO A 212 -27.04 6.23 5.53
C PRO A 212 -26.80 5.51 6.87
N VAL A 213 -27.80 5.45 7.75
CA VAL A 213 -27.70 4.74 9.03
C VAL A 213 -27.47 3.24 8.83
N ALA A 214 -28.20 2.61 7.91
CA ALA A 214 -28.00 1.19 7.60
C ALA A 214 -26.58 0.91 7.05
N LEU A 215 -26.10 1.75 6.13
CA LEU A 215 -24.75 1.64 5.58
C LEU A 215 -23.66 1.80 6.66
N LEU A 216 -23.84 2.72 7.62
CA LEU A 216 -22.88 2.91 8.70
C LEU A 216 -22.89 1.75 9.72
N ARG A 217 -24.05 1.13 9.96
CA ARG A 217 -24.11 -0.09 10.78
C ARG A 217 -23.35 -1.24 10.11
N GLU A 218 -23.56 -1.45 8.81
CA GLU A 218 -22.79 -2.43 8.03
C GLU A 218 -21.29 -2.11 8.03
N ALA A 219 -20.93 -0.83 7.91
CA ALA A 219 -19.53 -0.40 8.00
C ALA A 219 -18.88 -0.79 9.34
N ILE A 220 -19.59 -0.61 10.45
CA ILE A 220 -19.12 -0.98 11.80
C ILE A 220 -19.03 -2.50 11.96
N GLU A 221 -19.97 -3.26 11.37
CA GLU A 221 -19.90 -4.74 11.37
C GLU A 221 -18.67 -5.25 10.61
N LEU A 222 -18.32 -4.60 9.50
CA LEU A 222 -17.14 -4.95 8.70
C LEU A 222 -15.83 -4.54 9.38
N ASP A 223 -15.78 -3.35 9.99
CA ASP A 223 -14.64 -2.86 10.75
C ASP A 223 -15.09 -2.25 12.09
N PRO A 224 -15.10 -3.05 13.18
CA PRO A 224 -15.45 -2.59 14.51
C PRO A 224 -14.48 -1.55 15.11
N LYS A 225 -13.41 -1.18 14.39
CA LYS A 225 -12.47 -0.12 14.78
C LYS A 225 -12.57 1.12 13.89
N ASN A 226 -13.56 1.20 13.00
CA ASN A 226 -13.75 2.37 12.14
C ASN A 226 -14.34 3.54 12.95
N ALA A 227 -13.46 4.32 13.58
CA ALA A 227 -13.80 5.49 14.39
C ALA A 227 -14.73 6.48 13.68
N ALA A 228 -14.43 6.80 12.41
CA ALA A 228 -15.24 7.72 11.60
C ALA A 228 -16.67 7.20 11.37
N ALA A 229 -16.87 5.88 11.23
CA ALA A 229 -18.21 5.30 11.09
C ALA A 229 -19.02 5.40 12.39
N TYR A 230 -18.39 5.19 13.56
CA TYR A 230 -19.03 5.42 14.86
C TYR A 230 -19.43 6.89 15.03
N GLU A 231 -18.54 7.83 14.72
CA GLU A 231 -18.81 9.26 14.80
C GLU A 231 -20.01 9.65 13.92
N ALA A 232 -19.95 9.32 12.63
CA ALA A 232 -21.01 9.67 11.68
C ALA A 232 -22.36 9.05 12.06
N LEU A 233 -22.37 7.78 12.53
CA LEU A 233 -23.61 7.12 12.94
C LEU A 233 -24.21 7.80 14.17
N GLY A 234 -23.40 8.18 15.17
CA GLY A 234 -23.86 8.92 16.34
C GLY A 234 -24.46 10.28 15.95
N VAL A 235 -23.80 11.01 15.05
CA VAL A 235 -24.32 12.28 14.52
C VAL A 235 -25.65 12.10 13.79
N PHE A 236 -25.80 11.04 12.99
CA PHE A 236 -27.05 10.80 12.25
C PHE A 236 -28.19 10.37 13.17
N LEU A 237 -27.92 9.53 14.18
CA LEU A 237 -28.91 9.11 15.17
C LEU A 237 -29.34 10.25 16.08
N SER A 238 -28.44 11.16 16.48
CA SER A 238 -28.82 12.35 17.24
C SER A 238 -29.75 13.28 16.47
N LYS A 239 -29.57 13.41 15.13
CA LYS A 239 -30.51 14.13 14.25
C LYS A 239 -31.88 13.45 14.15
N GLN A 240 -31.95 12.14 14.35
CA GLN A 240 -33.21 11.39 14.50
C GLN A 240 -33.76 11.43 15.94
N ASN A 241 -33.19 12.24 16.83
CA ASN A 241 -33.52 12.32 18.26
C ASN A 241 -33.30 11.01 19.05
N LYS A 242 -32.48 10.08 18.52
CA LYS A 242 -32.10 8.83 19.18
C LYS A 242 -30.83 9.03 20.00
N LEU A 243 -30.92 9.89 21.01
CA LEU A 243 -29.76 10.38 21.78
C LEU A 243 -29.07 9.28 22.58
N ASP A 244 -29.82 8.32 23.16
CA ASP A 244 -29.22 7.22 23.93
C ASP A 244 -28.33 6.31 23.07
N GLU A 245 -28.76 5.99 21.85
CA GLU A 245 -27.96 5.22 20.89
C GLU A 245 -26.72 6.02 20.45
N ALA A 246 -26.88 7.32 20.20
CA ALA A 246 -25.77 8.19 19.82
C ALA A 246 -24.71 8.29 20.93
N ILE A 247 -25.12 8.43 22.19
CA ILE A 247 -24.23 8.43 23.36
C ILE A 247 -23.49 7.08 23.47
N ALA A 248 -24.19 5.96 23.30
CA ALA A 248 -23.54 4.64 23.36
C ALA A 248 -22.46 4.48 22.26
N LEU A 249 -22.71 4.99 21.05
CA LEU A 249 -21.73 4.98 19.97
C LEU A 249 -20.53 5.88 20.26
N MET A 250 -20.72 7.07 20.82
CA MET A 250 -19.60 7.94 21.17
C MET A 250 -18.77 7.36 22.32
N LYS A 251 -19.38 6.70 23.32
CA LYS A 251 -18.64 5.96 24.35
C LYS A 251 -17.79 4.85 23.74
N ARG A 252 -18.35 4.12 22.77
CA ARG A 252 -17.60 3.10 22.04
C ARG A 252 -16.46 3.70 21.20
N LEU A 253 -16.67 4.89 20.64
CA LEU A 253 -15.64 5.64 19.92
C LEU A 253 -14.47 6.01 20.86
N VAL A 254 -14.74 6.51 22.07
CA VAL A 254 -13.70 6.78 23.09
C VAL A 254 -12.92 5.52 23.47
N GLU A 255 -13.57 4.36 23.52
CA GLU A 255 -12.86 3.08 23.76
C GLU A 255 -11.97 2.63 22.59
N ILE A 256 -12.33 3.00 21.36
CA ILE A 256 -11.59 2.66 20.14
C ILE A 256 -10.42 3.61 19.94
N ASP A 257 -10.66 4.90 20.14
CA ASP A 257 -9.71 5.99 19.99
C ASP A 257 -9.85 6.98 21.17
N PRO A 258 -9.07 6.78 22.25
CA PRO A 258 -9.12 7.64 23.43
C PRO A 258 -8.71 9.09 23.17
N ASP A 259 -7.99 9.36 22.08
CA ASP A 259 -7.50 10.70 21.75
C ASP A 259 -8.47 11.45 20.81
N GLU A 260 -9.62 10.83 20.47
CA GLU A 260 -10.62 11.42 19.58
C GLU A 260 -11.45 12.50 20.28
N ILE A 261 -10.98 13.74 20.17
CA ILE A 261 -11.60 14.95 20.69
C ILE A 261 -13.07 15.08 20.27
N MET A 262 -13.42 14.66 19.05
CA MET A 262 -14.80 14.78 18.55
C MET A 262 -15.78 13.88 19.31
N ALA A 263 -15.32 12.76 19.86
CA ALA A 263 -16.16 11.85 20.64
C ALA A 263 -16.67 12.53 21.91
N HIS A 264 -15.77 13.14 22.69
CA HIS A 264 -16.08 13.90 23.90
C HIS A 264 -16.91 15.16 23.59
N THR A 265 -16.59 15.85 22.49
CA THR A 265 -17.37 17.01 22.02
C THR A 265 -18.81 16.60 21.72
N ASN A 266 -19.03 15.51 20.98
CA ASN A 266 -20.36 15.03 20.65
C ASN A 266 -21.11 14.49 21.90
N LEU A 267 -20.43 13.79 22.82
CA LEU A 267 -21.01 13.37 24.10
C LEU A 267 -21.53 14.57 24.90
N SER A 268 -20.73 15.64 25.01
CA SER A 268 -21.14 16.85 25.73
C SER A 268 -22.41 17.46 25.13
N VAL A 269 -22.51 17.51 23.80
CA VAL A 269 -23.68 18.03 23.10
C VAL A 269 -24.90 17.14 23.33
N TYR A 270 -24.76 15.82 23.24
CA TYR A 270 -25.88 14.89 23.40
C TYR A 270 -26.38 14.83 24.85
N TYR A 271 -25.49 14.86 25.84
CA TYR A 271 -25.89 14.97 27.25
C TYR A 271 -26.60 16.27 27.54
N MET A 272 -26.14 17.38 26.97
CA MET A 272 -26.82 18.67 27.11
C MET A 272 -28.22 18.64 26.48
N GLN A 273 -28.40 18.00 25.32
CA GLN A 273 -29.72 17.79 24.71
C GLN A 273 -30.65 16.91 25.57
N GLN A 274 -30.11 15.99 26.37
CA GLN A 274 -30.87 15.20 27.35
C GLN A 274 -31.10 15.93 28.69
N GLY A 275 -30.54 17.14 28.88
CA GLY A 275 -30.60 17.87 30.16
C GLY A 275 -29.64 17.34 31.24
N ARG A 276 -28.70 16.47 30.88
CA ARG A 276 -27.66 15.93 31.76
C ARG A 276 -26.46 16.88 31.81
N ILE A 277 -26.63 18.01 32.48
CA ILE A 277 -25.68 19.13 32.47
C ILE A 277 -24.32 18.74 33.08
N GLU A 278 -24.32 18.00 34.18
CA GLU A 278 -23.08 17.61 34.86
C GLU A 278 -22.20 16.71 33.98
N ASP A 279 -22.80 15.70 33.34
CA ASP A 279 -22.10 14.83 32.39
C ASP A 279 -21.59 15.62 31.18
N ALA A 280 -22.37 16.60 30.70
CA ALA A 280 -21.96 17.42 29.56
C ALA A 280 -20.72 18.28 29.86
N GLU A 281 -20.65 18.92 31.03
CA GLU A 281 -19.49 19.72 31.43
C GLU A 281 -18.24 18.86 31.68
N LEU A 282 -18.41 17.63 32.17
CA LEU A 282 -17.30 16.68 32.31
C LEU A 282 -16.68 16.36 30.94
N GLU A 283 -17.50 15.93 29.98
CA GLU A 283 -17.04 15.54 28.64
C GLU A 283 -16.42 16.73 27.88
N LYS A 284 -16.96 17.93 28.08
CA LYS A 284 -16.37 19.16 27.52
C LYS A 284 -15.00 19.47 28.14
N GLY A 285 -14.83 19.19 29.43
CA GLY A 285 -13.55 19.27 30.13
C GLY A 285 -12.51 18.33 29.52
N GLU A 286 -12.87 17.06 29.30
CA GLU A 286 -12.02 16.06 28.65
C GLU A 286 -11.63 16.48 27.22
N ALA A 287 -12.59 16.91 26.40
CA ALA A 287 -12.32 17.41 25.05
C ALA A 287 -11.31 18.57 25.04
N THR A 288 -11.43 19.48 26.03
CA THR A 288 -10.54 20.62 26.18
C THR A 288 -9.13 20.19 26.61
N ALA A 289 -9.03 19.24 27.54
CA ALA A 289 -7.75 18.69 27.97
C ALA A 289 -7.00 18.04 26.80
N LEU A 290 -7.66 17.18 26.03
CA LEU A 290 -7.09 16.53 24.85
C LEU A 290 -6.65 17.54 23.78
N GLN A 291 -7.42 18.61 23.55
CA GLN A 291 -7.03 19.69 22.64
C GLN A 291 -5.74 20.38 23.09
N PHE A 292 -5.59 20.66 24.38
CA PHE A 292 -4.36 21.24 24.92
C PHE A 292 -3.16 20.30 24.79
N GLU A 293 -3.33 19.02 25.10
CA GLU A 293 -2.27 18.02 24.96
C GLU A 293 -1.80 17.89 23.52
N LYS A 294 -2.74 17.84 22.57
CA LYS A 294 -2.44 17.81 21.13
C LYS A 294 -1.67 19.06 20.68
N ALA A 295 -2.11 20.25 21.09
CA ALA A 295 -1.43 21.50 20.76
C ALA A 295 0.00 21.56 21.35
N ILE A 296 0.20 21.05 22.57
CA ILE A 296 1.53 20.97 23.19
C ILE A 296 2.43 20.00 22.40
N ALA A 297 1.92 18.83 22.02
CA ALA A 297 2.65 17.85 21.23
C ALA A 297 3.05 18.39 19.83
N GLU A 298 2.14 19.07 19.14
CA GLU A 298 2.41 19.71 17.84
C GLU A 298 3.48 20.81 17.96
N ASN A 299 3.44 21.62 19.02
CA ASN A 299 4.46 22.64 19.25
C ASN A 299 5.83 22.02 19.57
N MET A 300 5.87 20.96 20.37
CA MET A 300 7.12 20.25 20.69
C MET A 300 7.74 19.58 19.46
N THR A 301 6.93 18.93 18.63
CA THR A 301 7.41 18.31 17.38
C THR A 301 7.95 19.35 16.42
N LYS A 302 7.24 20.48 16.24
CA LYS A 302 7.71 21.61 15.42
C LYS A 302 9.05 22.16 15.92
N LYS A 303 9.17 22.38 17.23
CA LYS A 303 10.43 22.85 17.86
C LYS A 303 11.56 21.85 17.62
N LYS A 304 11.33 20.55 17.84
CA LYS A 304 12.35 19.51 17.62
C LYS A 304 12.81 19.43 16.16
N THR A 305 11.89 19.55 15.20
CA THR A 305 12.23 19.57 13.77
C THR A 305 13.04 20.80 13.41
N GLN A 306 12.69 21.97 13.97
CA GLN A 306 13.45 23.20 13.78
C GLN A 306 14.85 23.12 14.39
N ASP A 307 14.98 22.62 15.62
CA ASP A 307 16.26 22.44 16.30
C ASP A 307 17.17 21.48 15.50
N ARG A 308 16.60 20.38 14.99
CA ARG A 308 17.32 19.42 14.12
C ARG A 308 17.77 20.07 12.81
N ALA A 309 16.90 20.80 12.13
CA ALA A 309 17.25 21.50 10.90
C ALA A 309 18.38 22.52 11.12
N GLN A 310 18.36 23.21 12.27
CA GLN A 310 19.41 24.15 12.64
C GLN A 310 20.74 23.45 12.95
N GLN A 311 20.71 22.29 13.61
CA GLN A 311 21.90 21.46 13.83
C GLN A 311 22.47 20.93 12.51
N ASP A 312 21.64 20.38 11.64
CA ASP A 312 22.04 19.87 10.32
C ASP A 312 22.70 20.99 9.48
N LEU A 313 22.14 22.21 9.54
CA LEU A 313 22.72 23.38 8.88
C LEU A 313 24.10 23.75 9.47
N ALA A 314 24.22 23.78 10.81
CA ALA A 314 25.48 24.09 11.47
C ALA A 314 26.59 23.06 11.15
N GLU A 315 26.25 21.77 11.09
CA GLU A 315 27.18 20.71 10.69
C GLU A 315 27.63 20.86 9.23
N ARG A 316 26.72 21.23 8.32
CA ARG A 316 27.05 21.47 6.91
C ARG A 316 27.97 22.69 6.75
N GLU A 317 27.72 23.79 7.46
CA GLU A 317 28.61 24.96 7.48
C GLU A 317 29.99 24.63 8.07
N GLN A 318 30.05 23.79 9.11
CA GLN A 318 31.32 23.31 9.64
C GLN A 318 32.09 22.48 8.60
N LYS A 319 31.42 21.57 7.87
CA LYS A 319 32.04 20.79 6.77
C LYS A 319 32.56 21.70 5.66
N ILE A 320 31.80 22.73 5.28
CA ILE A 320 32.26 23.76 4.33
C ILE A 320 33.57 24.39 4.82
N SER A 321 33.64 24.78 6.09
CA SER A 321 34.86 25.37 6.66
C SER A 321 36.04 24.40 6.63
N MET A 322 35.84 23.12 6.94
CA MET A 322 36.90 22.10 6.91
C MET A 322 37.43 21.89 5.50
N PHE A 323 36.55 21.78 4.50
CA PHE A 323 36.99 21.65 3.11
C PHE A 323 37.74 22.88 2.62
N LYS A 324 37.30 24.09 2.99
CA LYS A 324 38.02 25.33 2.66
C LYS A 324 39.44 25.35 3.24
N GLN A 325 39.64 24.88 4.47
CA GLN A 325 40.97 24.79 5.08
C GLN A 325 41.89 23.82 4.32
N VAL A 326 41.37 22.70 3.82
CA VAL A 326 42.14 21.77 2.97
C VAL A 326 42.53 22.45 1.66
N LEU A 327 41.59 23.17 1.04
CA LEU A 327 41.81 23.87 -0.24
C LEU A 327 42.75 25.08 -0.13
N GLU A 328 42.96 25.63 1.06
CA GLU A 328 44.01 26.63 1.31
C GLU A 328 45.42 26.03 1.22
N ILE A 329 45.56 24.75 1.53
CA ILE A 329 46.85 24.02 1.48
C ILE A 329 47.05 23.39 0.10
N ASP A 330 46.02 22.73 -0.44
CA ASP A 330 46.02 22.13 -1.77
C ASP A 330 44.76 22.55 -2.55
N PRO A 331 44.86 23.58 -3.40
CA PRO A 331 43.73 24.11 -4.14
C PRO A 331 43.07 23.14 -5.12
N ILE A 332 43.80 22.09 -5.56
CA ILE A 332 43.30 21.11 -6.52
C ILE A 332 42.86 19.80 -5.86
N ASP A 333 42.86 19.70 -4.52
CA ASP A 333 42.47 18.47 -3.82
C ASP A 333 41.08 18.00 -4.25
N GLN A 334 41.04 16.76 -4.76
CA GLN A 334 39.87 16.17 -5.39
C GLN A 334 38.71 15.99 -4.42
N VAL A 335 39.01 15.46 -3.23
CA VAL A 335 38.00 15.07 -2.23
C VAL A 335 37.37 16.32 -1.62
N ALA A 336 38.18 17.33 -1.32
CA ALA A 336 37.72 18.59 -0.75
C ALA A 336 36.91 19.41 -1.77
N ASN A 337 37.33 19.48 -3.04
CA ASN A 337 36.56 20.17 -4.08
C ASN A 337 35.21 19.47 -4.35
N PHE A 338 35.19 18.13 -4.48
CA PHE A 338 33.94 17.40 -4.66
C PHE A 338 33.02 17.52 -3.43
N GLY A 339 33.56 17.31 -2.23
CA GLY A 339 32.83 17.42 -0.97
C GLY A 339 32.25 18.80 -0.73
N LEU A 340 33.00 19.86 -0.99
CA LEU A 340 32.53 21.25 -0.90
C LEU A 340 31.42 21.54 -1.92
N GLY A 341 31.61 21.10 -3.16
CA GLY A 341 30.62 21.22 -4.22
C GLY A 341 29.30 20.51 -3.90
N SER A 342 29.38 19.27 -3.40
CA SER A 342 28.22 18.49 -2.96
C SER A 342 27.49 19.16 -1.80
N VAL A 343 28.21 19.62 -0.76
CA VAL A 343 27.56 20.27 0.39
C VAL A 343 26.89 21.59 -0.01
N TYR A 344 27.49 22.37 -0.90
CA TYR A 344 26.84 23.57 -1.44
C TYR A 344 25.63 23.26 -2.32
N PHE A 345 25.70 22.21 -3.13
CA PHE A 345 24.56 21.74 -3.92
C PHE A 345 23.40 21.31 -3.02
N ASP A 346 23.68 20.56 -1.95
CA ASP A 346 22.68 20.13 -0.96
C ASP A 346 22.07 21.29 -0.16
N LEU A 347 22.74 22.44 -0.10
CA LEU A 347 22.24 23.69 0.49
C LEU A 347 21.58 24.61 -0.55
N GLU A 348 21.42 24.14 -1.79
CA GLU A 348 20.89 24.91 -2.93
C GLU A 348 21.72 26.16 -3.27
N ARG A 349 22.99 26.21 -2.82
CA ARG A 349 23.96 27.29 -3.09
C ARG A 349 24.68 27.01 -4.42
N TYR A 350 23.91 26.91 -5.51
CA TYR A 350 24.42 26.43 -6.80
C TYR A 350 25.58 27.25 -7.38
N ASN A 351 25.56 28.57 -7.18
CA ASN A 351 26.64 29.46 -7.63
C ASN A 351 27.97 29.17 -6.92
N GLU A 352 27.92 28.72 -5.66
CA GLU A 352 29.10 28.35 -4.88
C GLU A 352 29.51 26.89 -5.10
N ALA A 353 28.56 26.01 -5.45
CA ALA A 353 28.83 24.62 -5.77
C ALA A 353 29.61 24.45 -7.10
N LEU A 354 29.36 25.33 -8.07
CA LEU A 354 29.85 25.18 -9.44
C LEU A 354 31.38 25.29 -9.58
N PRO A 355 32.08 26.29 -8.99
CA PRO A 355 33.53 26.39 -9.09
C PRO A 355 34.30 25.15 -8.61
N PRO A 356 34.09 24.61 -7.39
CA PRO A 356 34.85 23.46 -6.92
C PRO A 356 34.51 22.17 -7.71
N LEU A 357 33.24 21.96 -8.11
CA LEU A 357 32.89 20.82 -8.99
C LEU A 357 33.57 20.91 -10.36
N LYS A 358 33.69 22.13 -10.90
CA LYS A 358 34.38 22.36 -12.17
C LYS A 358 35.87 22.04 -12.06
N THR A 359 36.52 22.39 -10.94
CA THR A 359 37.92 21.98 -10.66
C THR A 359 38.07 20.46 -10.73
N VAL A 360 37.17 19.70 -10.12
CA VAL A 360 37.21 18.22 -10.15
C VAL A 360 37.15 17.69 -11.58
N VAL A 361 36.21 18.19 -12.40
CA VAL A 361 36.03 17.72 -13.79
C VAL A 361 37.21 18.11 -14.69
N GLN A 362 37.82 19.27 -14.44
CA GLN A 362 38.93 19.78 -15.26
C GLN A 362 40.24 19.05 -14.96
N GLU A 363 40.54 18.80 -13.69
CA GLU A 363 41.80 18.22 -13.23
C GLU A 363 41.76 16.68 -13.18
N TYR A 364 40.58 16.06 -13.01
CA TYR A 364 40.42 14.60 -12.87
C TYR A 364 39.47 14.02 -13.93
N LYS A 365 40.02 13.77 -15.12
CA LYS A 365 39.25 13.30 -16.31
C LYS A 365 38.64 11.90 -16.19
N ASP A 366 39.13 11.07 -15.27
CA ASP A 366 38.67 9.69 -15.06
C ASP A 366 37.82 9.53 -13.78
N TYR A 367 37.32 10.62 -13.19
CA TYR A 367 36.53 10.55 -11.96
C TYR A 367 35.08 10.17 -12.25
N SER A 368 34.72 8.91 -12.00
CA SER A 368 33.33 8.46 -11.91
C SER A 368 32.84 8.58 -10.47
N ALA A 369 32.08 9.62 -10.16
CA ALA A 369 31.29 9.70 -8.93
C ALA A 369 29.90 9.10 -9.15
#